data_AF-A0A495M7H8-F1
#
_entry.id   AF-A0A495M7H8-F1
#
_cell.length_a   1.000
_cell.length_b   1.000
_cell.length_c   1.000
_cell.angle_alpha   90.00
_cell.angle_beta   90.00
_cell.angle_gamma   90.00
#
_symmetry.space_group_name_H-M   'P 1'
#
loop_
_entity.id
_entity.type
_entity.pdbx_description
1 polymer ?
#
loop_
_entity_poly.entity_id
_entity_poly.type
_entity_poly.pdbx_seq_one_letter_code
_entity_poly.pdbx_strand_id
1 'polypeptide(L)'
;MKNSFSLIFCLIAMASYSQNTLNAGGWSTSGPGSYTRITATNNLDQKVYSIQNTIHMDDAILEFEIIADGVTIPTKIYEGGVVAVEGKSIFIRQTKPGKQIKGNWKTIQQPETAATVIPWVGYPSLNKEILVASLKTEQEFIIEIHGSLDCNDAAFQVFIDNVPVKDSSNNTLTFWNGSSLIGKGKLVVVKVSGSCTGSKIISGYLKLKA
;
A
#
# COMPACT_ATOMS: atom_id res chain seq x y z
N MET A 1 -76.40 3.96 9.56
CA MET A 1 -75.20 3.48 8.82
C MET A 1 -73.97 3.98 9.56
N LYS A 2 -73.20 3.09 10.21
CA LYS A 2 -71.97 3.45 10.94
C LYS A 2 -70.78 3.20 10.01
N ASN A 3 -70.12 4.27 9.55
CA ASN A 3 -68.87 4.18 8.81
C ASN A 3 -67.72 4.00 9.79
N SER A 4 -67.16 2.79 9.84
CA SER A 4 -65.91 2.54 10.55
C SER A 4 -64.74 2.86 9.61
N PHE A 5 -64.04 3.97 9.87
CA PHE A 5 -62.76 4.26 9.25
C PHE A 5 -61.67 3.40 9.91
N SER A 6 -61.11 2.46 9.17
CA SER A 6 -59.94 1.68 9.59
C SER A 6 -58.67 2.45 9.21
N LEU A 7 -57.95 2.95 10.21
CA LEU A 7 -56.62 3.53 10.06
C LEU A 7 -55.60 2.39 10.10
N ILE A 8 -55.09 2.02 8.92
CA ILE A 8 -53.95 1.10 8.80
C ILE A 8 -52.69 1.89 9.17
N PHE A 9 -52.19 1.68 10.39
CA PHE A 9 -50.87 2.15 10.81
C PHE A 9 -49.81 1.26 10.14
N CYS A 10 -49.18 1.77 9.09
CA CYS A 10 -48.03 1.14 8.48
C CYS A 10 -46.80 1.41 9.37
N LEU A 11 -46.48 0.48 10.26
CA LEU A 11 -45.23 0.49 11.03
C LEU A 11 -44.08 0.19 10.07
N ILE A 12 -43.43 1.24 9.56
CA ILE A 12 -42.15 1.11 8.89
C ILE A 12 -41.12 0.80 9.98
N ALA A 13 -40.82 -0.48 10.15
CA ALA A 13 -39.68 -0.91 10.95
C ALA A 13 -38.41 -0.38 10.27
N MET A 14 -37.85 0.72 10.77
CA MET A 14 -36.51 1.14 10.40
C MET A 14 -35.52 0.12 10.99
N ALA A 15 -35.29 -0.96 10.25
CA ALA A 15 -34.18 -1.87 10.51
C ALA A 15 -32.90 -1.06 10.40
N SER A 16 -32.37 -0.65 11.55
CA SER A 16 -31.06 -0.03 11.64
C SER A 16 -30.05 -1.11 11.36
N TYR A 17 -29.68 -1.27 10.08
CA TYR A 17 -28.55 -2.12 9.71
C TYR A 17 -27.29 -1.49 10.30
N SER A 18 -26.77 -2.10 11.37
CA SER A 18 -25.41 -1.85 11.83
C SER A 18 -24.48 -2.24 10.68
N GLN A 19 -24.03 -1.26 9.90
CA GLN A 19 -22.95 -1.49 8.96
C GLN A 19 -21.65 -1.62 9.76
N ASN A 20 -21.25 -2.87 10.01
CA ASN A 20 -19.94 -3.13 10.58
C ASN A 20 -18.88 -2.59 9.61
N THR A 21 -18.22 -1.51 10.02
CA THR A 21 -17.12 -0.88 9.29
C THR A 21 -15.84 -1.53 9.80
N LEU A 22 -15.19 -2.36 8.97
CA LEU A 22 -13.89 -2.93 9.30
C LEU A 22 -12.81 -1.89 9.01
N ASN A 23 -12.08 -1.44 10.03
CA ASN A 23 -10.94 -0.53 9.83
C ASN A 23 -9.60 -1.25 9.76
N ALA A 24 -9.56 -2.56 10.03
CA ALA A 24 -8.38 -3.39 9.86
C ALA A 24 -8.78 -4.87 9.65
N GLY A 25 -7.87 -5.65 9.10
CA GLY A 25 -8.06 -7.10 8.93
C GLY A 25 -6.81 -7.81 8.41
N GLY A 26 -6.90 -9.14 8.35
CA GLY A 26 -5.91 -9.99 7.71
C GLY A 26 -6.25 -10.26 6.24
N TRP A 27 -5.26 -10.67 5.47
CA TRP A 27 -5.43 -11.16 4.10
C TRP A 27 -4.42 -12.28 3.81
N SER A 28 -4.70 -13.13 2.83
CA SER A 28 -3.75 -14.15 2.37
C SER A 28 -4.00 -14.60 0.94
N THR A 29 -2.95 -14.98 0.21
CA THR A 29 -3.03 -15.57 -1.13
C THR A 29 -2.75 -17.08 -1.10
N SER A 30 -3.40 -17.86 -1.96
CA SER A 30 -3.17 -19.31 -2.09
C SER A 30 -2.04 -19.69 -3.07
N GLY A 31 -1.36 -18.69 -3.66
CA GLY A 31 -0.31 -18.88 -4.65
C GLY A 31 -0.43 -17.95 -5.86
N PRO A 32 0.45 -18.09 -6.87
CA PRO A 32 0.48 -17.23 -8.04
C PRO A 32 -0.85 -17.24 -8.81
N GLY A 33 -1.28 -16.07 -9.27
CA GLY A 33 -2.56 -15.85 -9.94
C GLY A 33 -3.76 -15.77 -8.99
N SER A 34 -3.59 -16.07 -7.70
CA SER A 34 -4.66 -15.97 -6.71
C SER A 34 -4.89 -14.51 -6.30
N TYR A 35 -6.14 -14.13 -6.09
CA TYR A 35 -6.54 -12.80 -5.65
C TYR A 35 -7.09 -12.83 -4.24
N THR A 36 -6.76 -11.80 -3.47
CA THR A 36 -7.43 -11.50 -2.20
C THR A 36 -8.09 -10.14 -2.31
N ARG A 37 -9.37 -10.06 -1.98
CA ARG A 37 -10.11 -8.80 -1.94
C ARG A 37 -10.07 -8.22 -0.53
N ILE A 38 -9.74 -6.94 -0.43
CA ILE A 38 -9.85 -6.12 0.76
C ILE A 38 -10.95 -5.08 0.52
N THR A 39 -11.90 -5.01 1.44
CA THR A 39 -12.96 -3.99 1.42
C THR A 39 -13.27 -3.66 2.88
N ALA A 40 -12.83 -2.48 3.32
CA ALA A 40 -13.02 -2.02 4.70
C ALA A 40 -14.49 -1.82 5.05
N THR A 41 -15.28 -1.35 4.09
CA THR A 41 -16.67 -0.93 4.34
C THR A 41 -17.53 -1.25 3.13
N ASN A 42 -18.83 -1.46 3.35
CA ASN A 42 -19.82 -1.47 2.27
C ASN A 42 -20.12 -0.04 1.76
N ASN A 43 -19.56 0.99 2.38
CA ASN A 43 -19.65 2.36 1.90
C ASN A 43 -18.73 2.59 0.69
N LEU A 44 -19.25 3.31 -0.30
CA LEU A 44 -18.58 3.66 -1.55
C LEU A 44 -17.53 4.79 -1.38
N ASP A 45 -17.24 5.17 -0.15
CA ASP A 45 -16.28 6.23 0.15
C ASP A 45 -14.86 5.72 -0.04
N GLN A 46 -14.07 6.55 -0.69
CA GLN A 46 -12.67 6.30 -0.90
C GLN A 46 -11.89 6.44 0.40
N LYS A 47 -10.94 5.52 0.64
CA LYS A 47 -10.08 5.49 1.82
C LYS A 47 -8.65 5.18 1.43
N VAL A 48 -7.70 5.62 2.25
CA VAL A 48 -6.32 5.14 2.17
C VAL A 48 -6.15 3.92 3.05
N TYR A 49 -5.67 2.85 2.44
CA TYR A 49 -5.33 1.58 3.05
C TYR A 49 -3.82 1.48 3.20
N SER A 50 -3.34 1.08 4.38
CA SER A 50 -2.00 0.52 4.56
C SER A 50 -2.11 -0.99 4.35
N ILE A 51 -1.42 -1.53 3.34
CA ILE A 51 -1.42 -2.95 3.01
C ILE A 51 -0.04 -3.51 3.28
N GLN A 52 0.05 -4.44 4.22
CA GLN A 52 1.29 -5.07 4.67
C GLN A 52 1.33 -6.53 4.25
N ASN A 53 2.47 -6.97 3.72
CA ASN A 53 2.81 -8.38 3.52
C ASN A 53 3.79 -8.82 4.62
N THR A 54 3.76 -10.10 5.00
CA THR A 54 4.76 -10.66 5.92
C THR A 54 6.02 -11.06 5.16
N ILE A 55 7.19 -10.95 5.77
CA ILE A 55 8.45 -11.50 5.24
C ILE A 55 8.37 -13.03 5.32
N HIS A 56 8.72 -13.72 4.24
CA HIS A 56 9.08 -15.13 4.30
C HIS A 56 10.58 -15.25 4.03
N MET A 57 11.31 -15.94 4.90
CA MET A 57 12.76 -16.13 4.72
C MET A 57 12.99 -17.41 3.92
N ASP A 58 12.57 -17.43 2.65
CA ASP A 58 12.98 -18.44 1.69
C ASP A 58 13.75 -17.81 0.51
N ASP A 59 14.22 -18.63 -0.43
CA ASP A 59 15.06 -18.15 -1.54
C ASP A 59 14.25 -17.40 -2.63
N ALA A 60 12.92 -17.43 -2.56
CA ALA A 60 12.03 -16.91 -3.59
C ALA A 60 11.30 -15.66 -3.12
N ILE A 61 11.89 -14.49 -3.40
CA ILE A 61 11.24 -13.20 -3.14
C ILE A 61 9.92 -13.13 -3.90
N LEU A 62 8.81 -13.02 -3.16
CA LEU A 62 7.46 -12.95 -3.70
C LEU A 62 7.11 -11.55 -4.19
N GLU A 63 6.25 -11.53 -5.20
CA GLU A 63 5.80 -10.32 -5.87
C GLU A 63 4.28 -10.26 -5.83
N PHE A 64 3.76 -9.08 -5.53
CA PHE A 64 2.32 -8.83 -5.51
C PHE A 64 1.97 -7.58 -6.31
N GLU A 65 0.89 -7.70 -7.05
CA GLU A 65 0.23 -6.61 -7.74
C GLU A 65 -0.93 -6.09 -6.90
N ILE A 66 -1.06 -4.76 -6.86
CA ILE A 66 -2.24 -4.11 -6.31
C ILE A 66 -3.16 -3.68 -7.44
N ILE A 67 -4.46 -3.93 -7.25
CA ILE A 67 -5.53 -3.44 -8.11
C ILE A 67 -6.43 -2.58 -7.23
N ALA A 68 -6.51 -1.28 -7.53
CA ALA A 68 -7.36 -0.33 -6.83
C ALA A 68 -8.52 0.05 -7.75
N ASP A 69 -9.76 -0.16 -7.29
CA ASP A 69 -10.98 0.18 -8.02
C ASP A 69 -11.03 -0.38 -9.46
N GLY A 70 -10.52 -1.60 -9.63
CA GLY A 70 -10.47 -2.31 -10.92
C GLY A 70 -9.28 -1.91 -11.82
N VAL A 71 -8.42 -0.99 -11.38
CA VAL A 71 -7.22 -0.57 -12.12
C VAL A 71 -5.99 -1.19 -11.50
N THR A 72 -5.24 -1.95 -12.29
CA THR A 72 -3.92 -2.46 -11.90
C THR A 72 -2.92 -1.32 -11.74
N ILE A 73 -2.28 -1.24 -10.59
CA ILE A 73 -1.13 -0.36 -10.37
C ILE A 73 0.11 -1.06 -10.98
N PRO A 74 0.86 -0.40 -11.89
CA PRO A 74 1.94 -1.05 -12.63
C PRO A 74 3.05 -1.61 -11.72
N THR A 75 3.49 -0.81 -10.76
CA THR A 75 4.59 -1.15 -9.84
C THR A 75 4.13 -2.14 -8.76
N LYS A 76 5.00 -3.10 -8.43
CA LYS A 76 4.70 -4.19 -7.50
C LYS A 76 5.10 -3.85 -6.07
N ILE A 77 4.53 -4.61 -5.14
CA ILE A 77 5.05 -4.72 -3.77
C ILE A 77 5.73 -6.08 -3.63
N TYR A 78 6.76 -6.13 -2.80
CA TYR A 78 7.50 -7.34 -2.49
C TYR A 78 7.16 -7.81 -1.08
N GLU A 79 7.43 -9.08 -0.80
CA GLU A 79 7.32 -9.62 0.56
C GLU A 79 8.00 -8.73 1.61
N GLY A 80 7.39 -8.65 2.80
CA GLY A 80 7.80 -7.74 3.87
C GLY A 80 7.47 -6.26 3.70
N GLY A 81 7.15 -5.81 2.49
CA GLY A 81 6.81 -4.42 2.23
C GLY A 81 5.40 -4.04 2.69
N VAL A 82 5.23 -2.76 3.02
CA VAL A 82 3.95 -2.09 3.23
C VAL A 82 3.78 -1.00 2.18
N VAL A 83 2.54 -0.84 1.70
CA VAL A 83 2.16 0.20 0.72
C VAL A 83 0.94 0.97 1.20
N ALA A 84 0.91 2.28 0.93
CA ALA A 84 -0.30 3.09 1.06
C ALA A 84 -1.07 3.12 -0.26
N VAL A 85 -2.35 2.74 -0.26
CA VAL A 85 -3.17 2.69 -1.48
C VAL A 85 -4.52 3.33 -1.22
N GLU A 86 -4.91 4.28 -2.07
CA GLU A 86 -6.21 4.94 -2.01
C GLU A 86 -7.20 4.29 -2.97
N GLY A 87 -8.37 3.90 -2.45
CA GLY A 87 -9.43 3.30 -3.27
C GLY A 87 -10.72 3.06 -2.49
N LYS A 88 -11.73 2.55 -3.19
CA LYS A 88 -12.96 2.02 -2.59
C LYS A 88 -12.83 0.52 -2.34
N SER A 89 -12.17 -0.18 -3.26
CA SER A 89 -11.91 -1.62 -3.22
C SER A 89 -10.48 -1.90 -3.63
N ILE A 90 -9.79 -2.74 -2.86
CA ILE A 90 -8.42 -3.14 -3.17
C ILE A 90 -8.37 -4.66 -3.38
N PHE A 91 -7.68 -5.08 -4.42
CA PHE A 91 -7.32 -6.49 -4.62
C PHE A 91 -5.81 -6.63 -4.63
N ILE A 92 -5.34 -7.73 -4.05
CA ILE A 92 -3.94 -8.12 -4.03
C ILE A 92 -3.84 -9.40 -4.85
N ARG A 93 -2.94 -9.44 -5.82
CA ARG A 93 -2.63 -10.63 -6.60
C ARG A 93 -1.18 -11.02 -6.42
N GLN A 94 -0.92 -12.24 -5.98
CA GLN A 94 0.44 -12.79 -6.02
C GLN A 94 0.80 -13.13 -7.48
N THR A 95 1.90 -12.59 -8.00
CA THR A 95 2.30 -12.76 -9.40
C THR A 95 3.40 -13.80 -9.57
N LYS A 96 4.16 -14.11 -8.50
CA LYS A 96 5.27 -15.07 -8.54
C LYS A 96 4.99 -16.32 -7.68
N PRO A 97 5.40 -17.53 -8.12
CA PRO A 97 5.23 -18.75 -7.33
C PRO A 97 5.89 -18.68 -5.96
N GLY A 98 5.23 -19.30 -4.97
CA GLY A 98 5.73 -19.43 -3.61
C GLY A 98 4.63 -19.82 -2.63
N LYS A 99 4.98 -19.91 -1.36
CA LYS A 99 4.05 -20.32 -0.29
C LYS A 99 2.96 -19.27 -0.07
N GLN A 100 1.85 -19.73 0.51
CA GLN A 100 0.80 -18.84 1.00
C GLN A 100 1.40 -17.82 1.97
N ILE A 101 1.21 -16.54 1.65
CA ILE A 101 1.57 -15.43 2.53
C ILE A 101 0.33 -14.91 3.23
N LYS A 102 0.52 -14.57 4.50
CA LYS A 102 -0.43 -13.80 5.28
C LYS A 102 0.05 -12.37 5.36
N GLY A 103 -0.87 -11.43 5.40
CA GLY A 103 -0.58 -10.04 5.63
C GLY A 103 -1.73 -9.37 6.37
N ASN A 104 -1.56 -8.09 6.64
CA ASN A 104 -2.55 -7.29 7.33
C ASN A 104 -2.86 -6.04 6.52
N TRP A 105 -4.03 -5.46 6.76
CA TRP A 105 -4.40 -4.17 6.22
C TRP A 105 -5.10 -3.34 7.28
N LYS A 106 -5.02 -2.01 7.14
CA LYS A 106 -5.79 -1.05 7.94
C LYS A 106 -6.12 0.22 7.16
N THR A 107 -7.19 0.91 7.51
CA THR A 107 -7.47 2.26 7.03
C THR A 107 -6.62 3.27 7.83
N ILE A 108 -6.02 4.25 7.15
CA ILE A 108 -5.06 5.20 7.78
C ILE A 108 -5.38 6.69 7.57
N GLN A 109 -6.47 7.00 6.87
CA GLN A 109 -6.98 8.38 6.70
C GLN A 109 -8.47 8.47 7.10
N GLN A 110 -8.80 7.89 8.25
CA GLN A 110 -10.02 8.21 9.01
C GLN A 110 -9.60 8.52 10.44
N PRO A 111 -10.25 9.51 11.09
CA PRO A 111 -9.55 10.65 11.70
C PRO A 111 -8.34 10.24 12.54
N GLU A 112 -7.16 10.14 11.91
CA GLU A 112 -5.89 10.00 12.61
C GLU A 112 -5.16 11.34 12.48
N THR A 113 -5.03 12.06 13.58
CA THR A 113 -4.42 13.41 13.68
C THR A 113 -2.88 13.39 13.63
N ALA A 114 -2.27 12.26 13.27
CA ALA A 114 -0.83 12.05 13.29
C ALA A 114 -0.32 11.57 11.93
N ALA A 115 0.93 11.90 11.60
CA ALA A 115 1.57 11.43 10.38
C ALA A 115 1.68 9.89 10.40
N THR A 116 1.09 9.24 9.41
CA THR A 116 1.12 7.78 9.28
C THR A 116 2.44 7.34 8.65
N VAL A 117 3.12 6.41 9.32
CA VAL A 117 4.38 5.79 8.85
C VAL A 117 4.08 4.49 8.11
N ILE A 118 4.59 4.38 6.89
CA ILE A 118 4.46 3.22 6.01
C ILE A 118 5.87 2.66 5.75
N PRO A 119 6.22 1.52 6.34
CA PRO A 119 7.52 0.90 6.11
C PRO A 119 7.55 0.19 4.76
N TRP A 120 8.45 0.61 3.88
CA TRP A 120 8.68 -0.06 2.61
C TRP A 120 9.95 -0.92 2.70
N VAL A 121 9.99 -1.98 1.89
CA VAL A 121 11.09 -2.93 1.84
C VAL A 121 11.48 -3.16 0.39
N GLY A 122 12.78 -3.23 0.13
CA GLY A 122 13.36 -3.50 -1.17
C GLY A 122 14.50 -4.49 -1.15
N TYR A 123 14.70 -5.15 -2.29
CA TYR A 123 15.71 -6.18 -2.48
C TYR A 123 16.72 -5.70 -3.53
N PRO A 124 17.91 -5.23 -3.13
CA PRO A 124 18.88 -4.66 -4.07
C PRO A 124 19.27 -5.61 -5.20
N SER A 125 19.37 -6.91 -4.91
CA SER A 125 19.66 -7.97 -5.89
C SER A 125 18.67 -8.05 -7.04
N LEU A 126 17.43 -7.60 -6.86
CA LEU A 126 16.42 -7.63 -7.92
C LEU A 126 16.58 -6.49 -8.92
N ASN A 127 17.18 -5.37 -8.52
CA ASN A 127 17.26 -4.14 -9.31
C ASN A 127 15.87 -3.72 -9.86
N LYS A 128 14.88 -3.61 -8.97
CA LYS A 128 13.47 -3.34 -9.31
C LYS A 128 12.91 -2.12 -8.61
N GLU A 129 11.83 -1.62 -9.19
CA GLU A 129 10.96 -0.60 -8.61
C GLU A 129 9.97 -1.23 -7.62
N ILE A 130 9.73 -0.51 -6.53
CA ILE A 130 8.85 -0.91 -5.43
C ILE A 130 7.80 0.17 -5.26
N LEU A 131 6.54 -0.24 -5.17
CA LEU A 131 5.44 0.64 -4.89
C LEU A 131 5.42 1.01 -3.41
N VAL A 132 5.50 2.30 -3.10
CA VAL A 132 5.48 2.82 -1.73
C VAL A 132 4.14 3.50 -1.43
N ALA A 133 3.60 4.26 -2.38
CA ALA A 133 2.24 4.78 -2.30
C ALA A 133 1.57 4.90 -3.67
N SER A 134 0.25 4.69 -3.73
CA SER A 134 -0.61 5.01 -4.86
C SER A 134 -1.91 5.63 -4.36
N LEU A 135 -1.99 6.94 -4.46
CA LEU A 135 -3.09 7.77 -4.00
C LEU A 135 -3.85 8.33 -5.22
N LYS A 136 -5.07 8.80 -5.01
CA LYS A 136 -5.79 9.60 -6.01
C LYS A 136 -5.72 11.09 -5.68
N THR A 137 -5.61 11.42 -4.40
CA THR A 137 -5.40 12.78 -3.92
C THR A 137 -3.91 13.04 -3.78
N GLU A 138 -3.46 14.20 -4.25
CA GLU A 138 -2.07 14.63 -4.09
C GLU A 138 -1.78 14.86 -2.61
N GLN A 139 -0.70 14.25 -2.10
CA GLN A 139 -0.35 14.30 -0.69
C GLN A 139 1.12 14.72 -0.52
N GLU A 140 1.38 15.57 0.46
CA GLU A 140 2.75 15.81 0.90
C GLU A 140 3.26 14.65 1.76
N PHE A 141 4.52 14.30 1.58
CA PHE A 141 5.15 13.21 2.31
C PHE A 141 6.63 13.46 2.58
N ILE A 142 7.16 12.66 3.48
CA ILE A 142 8.61 12.49 3.68
C ILE A 142 8.92 11.03 3.38
N ILE A 143 9.89 10.78 2.50
CA ILE A 143 10.45 9.44 2.29
C ILE A 143 11.86 9.39 2.89
N GLU A 144 12.13 8.37 3.68
CA GLU A 144 13.40 8.11 4.36
C GLU A 144 13.95 6.77 3.90
N ILE A 145 15.28 6.70 3.76
CA ILE A 145 15.99 5.51 3.30
C ILE A 145 16.85 4.98 4.45
N HIS A 146 16.51 3.78 4.91
CA HIS A 146 17.19 3.09 6.01
C HIS A 146 17.88 1.85 5.45
N GLY A 147 19.14 2.03 5.08
CA GLY A 147 20.02 0.99 4.59
C GLY A 147 20.28 -0.11 5.63
N SER A 148 20.64 -1.29 5.14
CA SER A 148 21.24 -2.36 5.94
C SER A 148 22.76 -2.20 5.91
N LEU A 149 23.41 -2.38 7.06
CA LEU A 149 24.88 -2.34 7.19
C LEU A 149 25.58 -3.39 6.29
N ASP A 150 24.84 -4.40 5.83
CA ASP A 150 25.37 -5.52 5.06
C ASP A 150 25.28 -5.33 3.54
N CYS A 151 24.85 -4.15 3.05
CA CYS A 151 24.73 -3.87 1.61
C CYS A 151 25.14 -2.42 1.29
N ASN A 152 26.45 -2.17 1.37
CA ASN A 152 27.04 -0.83 1.26
C ASN A 152 26.98 -0.23 -0.15
N ASP A 153 26.74 -1.04 -1.17
CA ASP A 153 26.60 -0.61 -2.57
C ASP A 153 25.14 -0.42 -2.99
N ALA A 154 24.19 -0.52 -2.06
CA ALA A 154 22.79 -0.25 -2.35
C ALA A 154 22.59 1.21 -2.74
N ALA A 155 21.98 1.41 -3.91
CA ALA A 155 21.64 2.70 -4.49
C ALA A 155 20.12 2.80 -4.71
N PHE A 156 19.60 4.01 -4.53
CA PHE A 156 18.16 4.26 -4.52
C PHE A 156 17.81 5.40 -5.47
N GLN A 157 16.74 5.23 -6.24
CA GLN A 157 16.15 6.31 -7.03
C GLN A 157 14.68 6.44 -6.63
N VAL A 158 14.24 7.65 -6.34
CA VAL A 158 12.84 7.94 -6.00
C VAL A 158 12.15 8.51 -7.24
N PHE A 159 10.94 8.03 -7.49
CA PHE A 159 10.06 8.51 -8.55
C PHE A 159 8.76 9.01 -7.91
N ILE A 160 8.35 10.21 -8.33
CA ILE A 160 7.09 10.84 -7.91
C ILE A 160 6.25 11.02 -9.17
N ASP A 161 5.05 10.43 -9.20
CA ASP A 161 4.17 10.46 -10.36
C ASP A 161 4.84 10.00 -11.67
N ASN A 162 5.67 8.94 -11.56
CA ASN A 162 6.51 8.37 -12.62
C ASN A 162 7.65 9.26 -13.13
N VAL A 163 7.92 10.39 -12.45
CA VAL A 163 9.04 11.28 -12.77
C VAL A 163 10.18 11.02 -11.78
N PRO A 164 11.40 10.70 -12.25
CA PRO A 164 12.55 10.56 -11.35
C PRO A 164 12.84 11.89 -10.66
N VAL A 165 13.17 11.84 -9.38
CA VAL A 165 13.64 13.01 -8.65
C VAL A 165 15.01 13.41 -9.20
N LYS A 166 15.21 14.71 -9.45
CA LYS A 166 16.39 15.25 -10.12
C LYS A 166 17.07 16.36 -9.34
N ASP A 167 18.35 16.54 -9.60
CA ASP A 167 19.13 17.68 -9.11
C ASP A 167 18.84 18.95 -9.93
N SER A 168 19.43 20.07 -9.51
CA SER A 168 19.33 21.35 -10.22
C SER A 168 19.91 21.34 -11.64
N SER A 169 20.71 20.34 -11.97
CA SER A 169 21.35 20.12 -13.26
C SER A 169 20.56 19.14 -14.14
N ASN A 170 19.34 18.76 -13.72
CA ASN A 170 18.44 17.83 -14.42
C ASN A 170 18.95 16.37 -14.49
N ASN A 171 19.93 16.00 -13.65
CA ASN A 171 20.37 14.61 -13.49
C ASN A 171 19.47 13.88 -12.49
N THR A 172 19.16 12.61 -12.74
CA THR A 172 18.45 11.77 -11.76
C THR A 172 19.27 11.63 -10.49
N LEU A 173 18.65 11.94 -9.35
CA LEU A 173 19.28 11.78 -8.04
C LEU A 173 19.35 10.32 -7.63
N THR A 174 20.54 9.90 -7.23
CA THR A 174 20.78 8.64 -6.53
C THR A 174 20.92 8.96 -5.04
N PHE A 175 20.06 8.37 -4.23
CA PHE A 175 20.10 8.49 -2.78
C PHE A 175 20.89 7.32 -2.18
N TRP A 176 21.30 7.50 -0.92
CA TRP A 176 22.08 6.54 -0.13
C TRP A 176 21.45 6.34 1.25
N ASN A 177 21.96 5.37 2.02
CA ASN A 177 21.54 5.15 3.40
C ASN A 177 21.56 6.46 4.22
N GLY A 178 20.50 6.72 4.99
CA GLY A 178 20.33 7.92 5.81
C GLY A 178 19.77 9.12 5.05
N SER A 179 19.53 8.99 3.74
CA SER A 179 18.90 10.07 2.97
C SER A 179 17.43 10.21 3.31
N SER A 180 16.92 11.44 3.18
CA SER A 180 15.50 11.73 3.20
C SER A 180 15.13 12.74 2.11
N LEU A 181 13.87 12.70 1.68
CA LEU A 181 13.32 13.59 0.68
C LEU A 181 11.91 14.01 1.11
N ILE A 182 11.63 15.31 1.05
CA ILE A 182 10.27 15.84 1.14
C ILE A 182 9.72 15.94 -0.28
N GLY A 183 8.55 15.36 -0.51
CA GLY A 183 7.90 15.34 -1.81
C GLY A 183 6.41 15.60 -1.72
N LYS A 184 5.79 15.79 -2.87
CA LYS A 184 4.34 15.94 -3.03
C LYS A 184 3.93 15.26 -4.33
N GLY A 185 2.92 14.40 -4.28
CA GLY A 185 2.46 13.65 -5.43
C GLY A 185 1.40 12.61 -5.06
N LYS A 186 1.03 11.77 -6.04
CA LYS A 186 0.02 10.72 -5.88
C LYS A 186 0.64 9.32 -5.88
N LEU A 187 1.66 9.12 -6.68
CA LEU A 187 2.40 7.87 -6.80
C LEU A 187 3.82 8.06 -6.30
N VAL A 188 4.25 7.21 -5.38
CA VAL A 188 5.63 7.17 -4.89
C VAL A 188 6.20 5.79 -5.12
N VAL A 189 7.30 5.74 -5.87
CA VAL A 189 8.01 4.52 -6.23
C VAL A 189 9.48 4.68 -5.87
N VAL A 190 10.09 3.60 -5.35
CA VAL A 190 11.52 3.54 -5.08
C VAL A 190 12.12 2.43 -5.92
N LYS A 191 13.11 2.75 -6.74
CA LYS A 191 13.98 1.75 -7.37
C LYS A 191 15.15 1.46 -6.46
N VAL A 192 15.37 0.18 -6.19
CA VAL A 192 16.47 -0.30 -5.34
C VAL A 192 17.37 -1.19 -6.18
N SER A 193 18.67 -0.90 -6.16
CA SER A 193 19.69 -1.65 -6.88
C SER A 193 20.92 -1.87 -6.01
N GLY A 194 21.58 -3.02 -6.13
CA GLY A 194 22.84 -3.33 -5.46
C GLY A 194 23.26 -4.76 -5.73
N SER A 195 24.50 -5.12 -5.38
CA SER A 195 25.06 -6.45 -5.64
C SER A 195 24.90 -7.42 -4.47
N CYS A 196 24.40 -6.98 -3.30
CA CYS A 196 24.19 -7.87 -2.17
C CYS A 196 23.22 -9.01 -2.53
N THR A 197 23.67 -10.24 -2.32
CA THR A 197 22.96 -11.47 -2.69
C THR A 197 22.06 -11.98 -1.56
N GLY A 198 21.15 -12.90 -1.90
CA GLY A 198 20.21 -13.50 -0.95
C GLY A 198 19.00 -12.62 -0.60
N SER A 199 18.34 -12.95 0.50
CA SER A 199 17.17 -12.24 1.06
C SER A 199 17.53 -10.97 1.85
N LYS A 200 18.65 -10.33 1.47
CA LYS A 200 19.08 -9.07 2.08
C LYS A 200 18.12 -7.97 1.67
N ILE A 201 17.51 -7.36 2.68
CA ILE A 201 16.57 -6.27 2.50
C ILE A 201 17.21 -4.93 2.83
N ILE A 202 16.73 -3.91 2.13
CA ILE A 202 16.79 -2.52 2.56
C ILE A 202 15.38 -2.08 2.91
N SER A 203 15.27 -1.13 3.83
CA SER A 203 13.98 -0.59 4.23
C SER A 203 13.99 0.93 4.22
N GLY A 204 12.83 1.50 4.49
CA GLY A 204 12.71 2.90 4.81
C GLY A 204 11.27 3.21 5.18
N TYR A 205 10.99 4.49 5.36
CA TYR A 205 9.68 4.95 5.75
C TYR A 205 9.14 5.93 4.74
N LEU A 206 7.84 5.83 4.46
CA LEU A 206 7.05 6.93 3.93
C LEU A 206 6.19 7.48 5.06
N LYS A 207 6.31 8.77 5.32
CA LYS A 207 5.45 9.49 6.27
C LYS A 207 4.50 10.35 5.45
N LEU A 208 3.22 9.97 5.42
CA LEU A 208 2.18 10.81 4.83
C LEU A 208 1.89 11.94 5.83
N LYS A 209 2.01 13.20 5.38
CA LYS A 209 1.60 14.34 6.21
C LYS A 209 0.07 14.38 6.32
N ALA A 210 -0.44 14.86 7.45
CA ALA A 210 -1.87 15.11 7.63
C ALA A 210 -2.34 16.30 6.80
#